data_AF-A0A540LHK6-F1
#
_entry.id   AF-A0A540LHK6-F1
#
_cell.length_a   1.000
_cell.length_b   1.000
_cell.length_c   1.000
_cell.angle_alpha   90.00
_cell.angle_beta   90.00
_cell.angle_gamma   90.00
#
_symmetry.space_group_name_H-M   'P 1'
#
loop_
_entity.id
_entity.type
_entity.pdbx_description
1 polymer ?
#
loop_
_entity_poly.entity_id
_entity_poly.type
_entity_poly.pdbx_seq_one_letter_code
_entity_poly.pdbx_strand_id
1 'polypeptide(L)'
;MDGYMNYLSLEYDSVWDTKPSWCQPWTITLTGVVVIGGSWLILHSVVVTILATLLISTWWYIFLYSYPKAYADMIAERRSKVNNGVEDTFGFGKSQ
;
A
#
# COMPACT_ATOMS: atom_id res chain seq x y z
N MET A 1 14.41 14.74 5.30
CA MET A 1 13.13 14.05 5.01
C MET A 1 12.98 12.95 6.06
N ASP A 2 12.95 13.33 7.33
CA ASP A 2 13.35 12.41 8.42
C ASP A 2 12.17 12.13 9.38
N GLY A 3 11.14 12.99 9.31
CA GLY A 3 9.86 12.75 9.98
C GLY A 3 9.05 11.62 9.34
N TYR A 4 9.28 11.34 8.04
CA TYR A 4 8.54 10.27 7.35
C TYR A 4 9.09 8.85 7.66
N MET A 5 10.12 8.71 8.49
CA MET A 5 10.64 7.41 8.94
C MET A 5 10.29 7.10 10.40
N ASN A 6 9.74 8.09 11.13
CA ASN A 6 9.42 7.96 12.56
C ASN A 6 8.05 7.31 12.83
N TYR A 7 7.15 7.25 11.85
CA TYR A 7 5.85 6.58 12.01
C TYR A 7 5.89 5.09 11.61
N LEU A 8 7.03 4.57 11.13
CA LEU A 8 7.26 3.11 11.02
C LEU A 8 7.56 2.54 12.42
N SER A 9 6.73 2.89 13.40
CA SER A 9 6.66 2.16 14.65
C SER A 9 6.32 0.71 14.31
N LEU A 10 7.15 -0.24 14.75
CA LEU A 10 6.93 -1.69 14.68
C LEU A 10 5.59 -2.16 15.27
N GLU A 11 4.85 -1.23 15.87
CA GLU A 11 3.54 -1.40 16.50
C GLU A 11 2.38 -1.50 15.50
N TYR A 12 2.51 -0.94 14.28
CA TYR A 12 1.43 -0.99 13.30
C TYR A 12 1.52 -2.24 12.41
N ASP A 13 0.60 -3.20 12.62
CA ASP A 13 0.46 -4.44 11.86
C ASP A 13 0.05 -4.20 10.38
N SER A 14 -0.56 -3.05 10.06
CA SER A 14 -1.01 -2.75 8.70
C SER A 14 -0.71 -1.31 8.28
N VAL A 15 -0.22 -1.14 7.04
CA VAL A 15 0.02 0.20 6.42
C VAL A 15 -1.23 1.06 6.43
N TRP A 16 -2.37 0.39 6.30
CA TRP A 16 -3.66 0.99 6.04
C TRP A 16 -4.18 1.75 7.25
N ASP A 17 -3.79 1.40 8.46
CA ASP A 17 -4.26 2.09 9.66
C ASP A 17 -3.76 3.54 9.79
N THR A 18 -2.61 3.85 9.18
CA THR A 18 -2.06 5.21 9.18
C THR A 18 -2.65 6.10 8.08
N LYS A 19 -3.45 5.53 7.18
CA LYS A 19 -3.97 6.21 5.98
C LYS A 19 -5.46 6.55 6.15
N PRO A 20 -5.90 7.73 5.68
CA PRO A 20 -7.30 8.13 5.72
C PRO A 20 -8.19 7.13 4.96
N SER A 21 -9.45 7.04 5.36
CA SER A 21 -10.43 6.06 4.86
C SER A 21 -10.58 6.00 3.33
N TRP A 22 -10.25 7.10 2.65
CA TRP A 22 -10.30 7.19 1.19
C TRP A 22 -9.16 6.43 0.47
N CYS A 23 -8.07 6.09 1.16
CA CYS A 23 -6.95 5.33 0.62
C CYS A 23 -7.01 3.85 0.99
N GLN A 24 -8.12 3.39 1.56
CA GLN A 24 -8.26 2.01 2.04
C GLN A 24 -8.47 1.02 0.88
N PRO A 25 -8.17 -0.29 1.08
CA PRO A 25 -8.28 -1.31 0.05
C PRO A 25 -9.68 -1.37 -0.58
N TRP A 26 -10.71 -1.20 0.25
CA TRP A 26 -12.10 -1.20 -0.22
C TRP A 26 -12.40 0.03 -1.09
N THR A 27 -11.85 1.20 -0.80
CA THR A 27 -12.09 2.40 -1.61
C THR A 27 -11.42 2.29 -2.97
N ILE A 28 -10.20 1.73 -3.02
CA ILE A 28 -9.46 1.49 -4.26
C ILE A 28 -10.17 0.44 -5.13
N THR A 29 -10.73 -0.60 -4.53
CA THR A 29 -11.52 -1.60 -5.26
C THR A 29 -12.86 -1.01 -5.72
N LEU A 30 -13.57 -0.27 -4.88
CA LEU A 30 -14.88 0.30 -5.21
C LEU A 30 -14.77 1.33 -6.35
N THR A 31 -13.75 2.19 -6.33
CA THR A 31 -13.47 3.13 -7.44
C THR A 31 -13.18 2.40 -8.75
N GLY A 32 -12.36 1.34 -8.72
CA GLY A 32 -12.10 0.52 -9.91
C GLY A 32 -13.36 -0.15 -10.47
N VAL A 33 -14.22 -0.70 -9.61
CA VAL A 33 -15.49 -1.33 -10.02
C VAL A 33 -16.45 -0.30 -10.62
N VAL A 34 -16.55 0.89 -10.04
CA VAL A 34 -17.41 1.98 -10.58
C VAL A 34 -16.92 2.43 -11.95
N VAL A 35 -15.60 2.56 -12.16
CA VAL A 35 -15.03 2.93 -13.47
C VAL A 35 -15.30 1.84 -14.51
N ILE A 36 -15.07 0.57 -14.18
CA ILE A 36 -15.33 -0.55 -15.10
C ILE A 36 -16.83 -0.64 -15.42
N GLY A 37 -17.70 -0.62 -14.41
CA GLY A 37 -19.15 -0.69 -14.58
C GLY A 37 -19.72 0.51 -15.34
N GLY A 38 -19.23 1.72 -15.06
CA GLY A 38 -19.57 2.94 -15.78
C GLY A 38 -19.11 2.91 -17.24
N SER A 39 -17.93 2.35 -17.53
CA SER A 39 -17.43 2.21 -18.90
C SER A 39 -18.33 1.32 -19.75
N TRP A 40 -18.86 0.23 -19.18
CA TRP A 40 -19.79 -0.67 -19.86
C TRP A 40 -21.15 0.00 -20.11
N LEU A 41 -21.69 0.68 -19.10
CA LEU A 41 -22.99 1.35 -19.16
C LEU A 41 -23.05 2.49 -20.18
N ILE A 42 -21.94 3.23 -20.35
CA ILE A 42 -21.90 4.42 -21.21
C ILE A 42 -21.48 4.07 -22.65
N LEU A 43 -20.49 3.18 -22.83
CA LEU A 43 -19.87 2.96 -24.14
C LEU A 43 -20.32 1.66 -24.83
N HIS A 44 -20.94 0.71 -24.10
CA HIS A 44 -21.41 -0.59 -24.58
C HIS A 44 -20.40 -1.34 -25.49
N SER A 45 -19.11 -1.02 -25.36
CA SER A 45 -18.04 -1.48 -26.23
C SER A 45 -17.12 -2.40 -25.46
N VAL A 46 -17.05 -3.65 -25.92
CA VAL A 46 -16.24 -4.72 -25.29
C VAL A 46 -14.76 -4.34 -25.29
N VAL A 47 -14.26 -3.72 -26.36
CA VAL A 47 -12.84 -3.33 -26.47
C VAL A 47 -12.47 -2.29 -25.42
N VAL A 48 -13.31 -1.26 -25.25
CA VAL A 48 -13.07 -0.22 -24.25
C VAL A 48 -13.09 -0.79 -22.84
N THR A 49 -14.01 -1.71 -22.58
CA THR A 49 -14.15 -2.35 -21.27
C THR A 49 -12.94 -3.23 -20.94
N ILE A 50 -12.41 -3.97 -21.92
CA ILE A 50 -11.18 -4.76 -21.74
C ILE A 50 -10.00 -3.84 -21.40
N LEU A 51 -9.82 -2.75 -22.15
CA LEU A 51 -8.73 -1.80 -21.88
C LEU A 51 -8.87 -1.13 -20.51
N ALA A 52 -10.07 -0.69 -20.15
CA ALA A 52 -10.35 -0.13 -18.82
C ALA A 52 -10.08 -1.14 -17.71
N THR A 53 -10.50 -2.40 -17.89
CA THR A 53 -10.27 -3.46 -16.91
C THR A 53 -8.78 -3.76 -16.75
N LEU A 54 -8.00 -3.79 -17.83
CA LEU A 54 -6.55 -3.99 -17.77
C LEU A 54 -5.87 -2.85 -17.00
N LEU A 55 -6.20 -1.60 -17.30
CA LEU A 55 -5.65 -0.43 -16.60
C LEU A 55 -5.99 -0.46 -15.10
N ILE A 56 -7.24 -0.73 -14.75
CA ILE A 56 -7.68 -0.83 -13.36
C ILE A 56 -7.04 -2.04 -12.66
N SER A 57 -6.86 -3.17 -13.35
CA SER A 57 -6.18 -4.34 -12.79
C SER A 57 -4.71 -4.04 -12.49
N THR A 58 -4.01 -3.34 -13.38
CA THR A 58 -2.63 -2.87 -13.13
C THR A 58 -2.61 -1.90 -11.94
N TRP A 59 -3.55 -0.97 -11.87
CA TRP A 59 -3.68 -0.05 -10.74
C TRP A 59 -3.89 -0.79 -9.41
N TRP A 60 -4.82 -1.75 -9.37
CA TRP A 60 -5.05 -2.60 -8.21
C TRP A 60 -3.80 -3.39 -7.82
N TYR A 61 -3.08 -3.96 -8.78
CA TYR A 61 -1.85 -4.68 -8.50
C TYR A 61 -0.80 -3.79 -7.81
N ILE A 62 -0.60 -2.57 -8.29
CA ILE A 62 0.36 -1.64 -7.69
C ILE A 62 -0.05 -1.27 -6.26
N PHE A 63 -1.31 -0.86 -6.06
CA PHE A 63 -1.75 -0.35 -4.77
C PHE A 63 -2.05 -1.43 -3.73
N LEU A 64 -2.66 -2.55 -4.12
CA LEU A 64 -3.07 -3.60 -3.20
C LEU A 64 -1.99 -4.65 -2.97
N TYR A 65 -1.02 -4.79 -3.88
CA TYR A 65 0.03 -5.80 -3.76
C TYR A 65 1.43 -5.20 -3.61
N SER A 66 1.86 -4.35 -4.55
CA SER A 66 3.22 -3.81 -4.52
C SER A 66 3.48 -2.95 -3.28
N TYR A 67 2.51 -2.11 -2.90
CA TYR A 67 2.63 -1.20 -1.76
C TYR A 67 2.73 -1.93 -0.40
N PRO A 68 1.80 -2.82 -0.01
CA PRO A 68 1.92 -3.55 1.25
C PRO A 68 3.12 -4.51 1.29
N LYS A 69 3.50 -5.10 0.16
CA LYS A 69 4.70 -5.96 0.09
C LYS A 69 5.98 -5.18 0.41
N ALA A 70 6.19 -4.04 -0.25
CA ALA A 70 7.35 -3.21 0.00
C ALA A 70 7.43 -2.73 1.45
N TYR A 71 6.28 -2.42 2.06
CA TYR A 71 6.22 -2.06 3.47
C TYR A 71 6.54 -3.22 4.41
N ALA A 72 6.00 -4.41 4.14
CA ALA A 72 6.28 -5.60 4.92
C ALA A 72 7.77 -5.96 4.90
N ASP A 73 8.44 -5.86 3.74
CA ASP A 73 9.86 -6.12 3.60
C ASP A 73 10.70 -5.12 4.42
N MET A 74 10.34 -3.83 4.39
CA MET A 74 11.02 -2.78 5.18
C MET A 74 10.86 -3.01 6.70
N ILE A 75 9.67 -3.42 7.15
CA ILE A 75 9.43 -3.77 8.56
C ILE A 75 10.22 -5.02 8.97
N ALA A 76 10.25 -6.06 8.13
CA ALA A 76 10.97 -7.29 8.42
C ALA A 76 12.47 -7.02 8.59
N GLU A 77 13.06 -6.18 7.74
CA GLU A 77 14.47 -5.82 7.84
C GLU A 77 14.77 -4.98 9.09
N ARG A 78 13.92 -4.02 9.45
CA ARG A 78 14.06 -3.28 10.72
C ARG A 78 13.90 -4.19 11.94
N ARG A 79 12.92 -5.11 11.94
CA ARG A 79 12.74 -6.10 13.03
C ARG A 79 13.98 -6.96 13.23
N SER A 80 14.66 -7.35 12.15
CA SER A 80 15.95 -8.04 12.23
C SER A 80 17.03 -7.18 12.90
N LYS A 81 17.17 -5.90 12.51
CA LYS A 81 18.15 -4.97 13.13
C LYS A 81 17.89 -4.73 14.61
N VAL A 82 16.62 -4.62 15.02
CA VAL A 82 16.22 -4.50 16.42
C VAL A 82 16.53 -5.77 17.20
N ASN A 83 16.20 -6.95 16.65
CA ASN A 83 16.51 -8.23 17.30
C ASN A 83 18.02 -8.48 17.46
N ASN A 84 18.83 -7.98 16.53
CA ASN A 84 20.29 -8.07 16.59
C ASN A 84 20.92 -7.00 17.51
N GLY A 85 20.12 -6.13 18.14
CA GLY A 85 20.58 -5.09 19.06
C GLY A 85 21.34 -3.93 18.39
N VAL A 86 21.21 -3.80 17.05
CA VAL A 86 21.87 -2.75 16.26
C VAL A 86 21.09 -1.43 16.35
N GLU A 87 19.76 -1.50 16.45
CA GLU A 87 18.86 -0.35 16.59
C GLU A 87 17.84 -0.62 17.71
N ASP A 88 17.48 0.40 18.49
CA ASP A 88 16.39 0.30 19.47
C ASP A 88 15.02 0.48 18.80
N THR A 89 13.92 0.12 19.48
CA THR A 89 12.54 0.25 18.97
C THR A 89 12.14 1.69 18.58
N PHE A 90 12.84 2.68 19.13
CA PHE A 90 12.67 4.10 18.82
C PHE A 90 13.59 4.60 17.68
N GLY A 91 14.35 3.71 17.04
CA GLY A 91 15.27 4.05 15.94
C GLY A 91 16.57 4.72 16.37
N PHE A 92 16.88 4.77 17.66
CA PHE A 92 18.20 5.17 18.14
C PHE A 92 19.14 3.97 18.02
N GLY A 93 20.16 4.08 17.17
CA GLY A 93 21.27 3.14 17.18
C GLY A 93 22.11 3.35 18.43
N LYS A 94 22.72 2.28 18.97
CA LYS A 94 23.75 2.41 19.99
C LYS A 94 24.89 3.27 19.44
N SER A 95 24.93 4.55 19.80
CA SER A 95 26.21 5.28 19.75
C SER A 95 27.10 4.67 20.82
N GLN A 96 28.34 4.40 20.44
CA GLN A 96 29.37 3.75 21.28
C GLN A 96 29.37 4.21 22.74
#